data_AF-A0A8X7RHF8-F1
#
_entry.id   AF-A0A8X7RHF8-F1
#
_cell.length_a   1.000
_cell.length_b   1.000
_cell.length_c   1.000
_cell.angle_alpha   90.00
_cell.angle_beta   90.00
_cell.angle_gamma   90.00
#
_symmetry.space_group_name_H-M   'P 1'
#
loop_
_entity.id
_entity.type
_entity.pdbx_description
1 polymer ?
#
loop_
_entity_poly.entity_id
_entity_poly.type
_entity_poly.pdbx_seq_one_letter_code
_entity_poly.pdbx_strand_id
1 'polypeptide(L)'
;MGLSLKLSSLCNIIILSMALFSDLKPADSASPDYANLIYKGCARQQFSDPSGLYSQALSAMYGSLVTQSTKTKFYKTTTGTTSQTTITGLFQCRGDLSNNDCYNCVSRLPVLSGKLCGKTIAARVQLSGCYLLYEIAGFAQISGMEMLFKTCGKNNVAGTGFEERRDTAFGVMQNGVVSGHGFYATTYESVYVLGQCEGDVGDSDCSGCIKNALEKAQVECGSSSSGQIYLHKCFIGYKYYPNGVPKGPSSPSSSSGSSGSSSSSEIKNKIKRNGTGTTGKTVAIIVGGTAGLGFLIICLLFVKNLMRKKYDGVLHPCTYKTTCIRNIIENKEDEANKKNPTPE
;
A
#
# COMPACT_ATOMS: atom_id res chain seq x y z
N MET A 1 53.90 -26.22 -7.89
CA MET A 1 53.01 -26.41 -6.72
C MET A 1 52.36 -25.12 -6.17
N GLY A 2 52.64 -23.91 -6.68
CA GLY A 2 52.16 -22.65 -6.08
C GLY A 2 50.81 -22.08 -6.56
N LEU A 3 50.12 -22.69 -7.53
CA LEU A 3 48.89 -22.12 -8.14
C LEU A 3 47.59 -22.64 -7.50
N SER A 4 47.57 -23.88 -6.98
CA SER A 4 46.39 -24.45 -6.31
C SER A 4 46.09 -23.83 -4.95
N LEU A 5 47.10 -23.36 -4.22
CA LEU A 5 46.89 -22.73 -2.90
C LEU A 5 46.22 -21.35 -2.99
N LYS A 6 46.38 -20.63 -4.11
CA LYS A 6 45.74 -19.32 -4.29
C LYS A 6 44.26 -19.44 -4.63
N LEU A 7 43.86 -20.50 -5.35
CA LEU A 7 42.49 -20.70 -5.79
C LEU A 7 41.55 -21.12 -4.64
N SER A 8 42.03 -21.94 -3.70
CA SER A 8 41.26 -22.30 -2.49
C SER A 8 41.06 -21.10 -1.57
N SER A 9 42.08 -20.25 -1.42
CA SER A 9 41.99 -19.04 -0.60
C SER A 9 40.99 -18.02 -1.16
N LEU A 10 40.93 -17.87 -2.50
CA LEU A 10 39.95 -17.00 -3.17
C LEU A 10 38.53 -17.55 -3.03
N CYS A 11 38.34 -18.86 -3.12
CA CYS A 11 37.03 -19.50 -2.97
C CYS A 11 36.48 -19.34 -1.54
N ASN A 12 37.33 -19.45 -0.52
CA ASN A 12 36.95 -19.24 0.88
C ASN A 12 36.56 -17.78 1.17
N ILE A 13 37.23 -16.80 0.56
CA ILE A 13 36.87 -15.37 0.71
C ILE A 13 35.51 -15.08 0.06
N ILE A 14 35.23 -15.68 -1.10
CA ILE A 14 33.95 -15.53 -1.79
C ILE A 14 32.80 -16.17 -0.98
N ILE A 15 33.00 -17.37 -0.43
CA ILE A 15 32.00 -18.04 0.43
C ILE A 15 31.76 -17.23 1.72
N LEU A 16 32.82 -16.70 2.33
CA LEU A 16 32.70 -15.84 3.52
C LEU A 16 31.95 -14.53 3.21
N SER A 17 32.15 -13.97 2.01
CA SER A 17 31.41 -12.79 1.56
C SER A 17 29.93 -13.07 1.31
N MET A 18 29.56 -14.21 0.71
CA MET A 18 28.15 -14.58 0.50
C MET A 18 27.41 -14.92 1.81
N ALA A 19 28.12 -15.49 2.79
CA ALA A 19 27.57 -15.70 4.13
C ALA A 19 27.26 -14.38 4.85
N LEU A 20 28.09 -13.35 4.68
CA LEU A 20 27.87 -12.01 5.24
C LEU A 20 26.70 -11.25 4.59
N PHE A 21 26.28 -11.60 3.37
CA PHE A 21 25.11 -11.01 2.71
C PHE A 21 23.80 -11.75 2.99
N SER A 22 23.84 -12.95 3.57
CA SER A 22 22.62 -13.73 3.87
C SER A 22 21.92 -13.30 5.15
N ASP A 23 22.59 -12.49 5.99
CA ASP A 23 22.05 -11.96 7.26
C ASP A 23 21.50 -10.52 7.16
N LEU A 24 21.47 -9.93 5.96
CA LEU A 24 20.66 -8.73 5.71
C LEU A 24 19.18 -9.13 5.68
N LYS A 25 18.61 -9.37 6.87
CA LYS A 25 17.18 -9.26 7.08
C LYS A 25 16.75 -7.93 6.46
N PRO A 26 15.78 -7.89 5.54
CA PRO A 26 15.15 -6.63 5.17
C PRO A 26 14.78 -5.95 6.47
N ALA A 27 15.23 -4.72 6.68
CA ALA A 27 14.69 -3.92 7.77
C ALA A 27 13.17 -4.00 7.60
N ASP A 28 12.46 -4.46 8.64
CA ASP A 28 11.02 -4.31 8.74
C ASP A 28 10.77 -2.81 8.67
N SER A 29 10.61 -2.29 7.45
CA SER A 29 10.12 -0.95 7.24
C SER A 29 8.74 -0.95 7.87
N ALA A 30 8.60 -0.30 9.03
CA ALA A 30 7.32 -0.03 9.62
C ALA A 30 6.39 0.40 8.48
N SER A 31 5.35 -0.40 8.24
CA SER A 31 4.38 -0.15 7.18
C SER A 31 3.97 1.32 7.27
N PRO A 32 4.03 2.08 6.17
CA PRO A 32 3.62 3.48 6.22
C PRO A 32 2.22 3.56 6.82
N ASP A 33 1.97 4.58 7.65
CA ASP A 33 0.77 4.69 8.50
C ASP A 33 -0.56 4.66 7.72
N TYR A 34 -0.52 4.71 6.38
CA TYR A 34 -1.67 4.59 5.49
C TYR A 34 -1.99 3.16 4.98
N ALA A 35 -1.11 2.18 5.20
CA ALA A 35 -1.23 0.85 4.58
C ALA A 35 -1.72 -0.27 5.50
N ASN A 36 -2.01 0.02 6.77
CA ASN A 36 -2.46 -0.98 7.73
C ASN A 36 -3.91 -1.39 7.46
N LEU A 37 -4.18 -2.70 7.43
CA LEU A 37 -5.55 -3.20 7.26
C LEU A 37 -6.38 -2.89 8.51
N ILE A 38 -7.50 -2.20 8.32
CA ILE A 38 -8.46 -1.92 9.38
C ILE A 38 -9.55 -3.00 9.39
N TYR A 39 -10.28 -3.15 8.27
CA TYR A 39 -11.29 -4.18 8.13
C TYR A 39 -11.56 -4.53 6.66
N LYS A 40 -12.29 -5.63 6.46
CA LYS A 40 -12.82 -6.04 5.16
C LYS A 40 -14.29 -6.42 5.28
N GLY A 41 -15.04 -6.25 4.20
CA GLY A 41 -16.37 -6.81 4.00
C GLY A 41 -16.41 -7.49 2.64
N CYS A 42 -16.92 -8.72 2.57
CA CYS A 42 -17.02 -9.45 1.30
C CYS A 42 -18.46 -9.97 1.18
N ALA A 43 -19.05 -9.87 -0.02
CA ALA A 43 -20.29 -10.56 -0.29
C ALA A 43 -20.12 -12.08 -0.13
N ARG A 44 -21.17 -12.78 0.31
CA ARG A 44 -21.17 -14.25 0.36
C ARG A 44 -21.24 -14.86 -1.04
N GLN A 45 -21.88 -14.16 -1.96
CA GLN A 45 -22.05 -14.57 -3.33
C GLN A 45 -20.77 -14.31 -4.13
N GLN A 46 -20.40 -15.31 -4.94
CA GLN A 46 -19.28 -15.23 -5.86
C GLN A 46 -19.74 -14.87 -7.26
N PHE A 47 -18.82 -14.34 -8.07
CA PHE A 47 -19.07 -14.19 -9.49
C PHE A 47 -19.26 -15.57 -10.14
N SER A 48 -20.29 -15.68 -10.99
CA SER A 48 -20.33 -16.72 -12.02
C SER A 48 -19.79 -16.11 -13.30
N ASP A 49 -18.54 -16.44 -13.66
CA ASP A 49 -17.81 -15.80 -14.76
C ASP A 49 -17.30 -16.81 -15.80
N PRO A 50 -18.18 -17.61 -16.43
CA PRO A 50 -17.76 -18.60 -17.42
C PRO A 50 -17.17 -17.95 -18.69
N SER A 51 -17.58 -16.73 -19.03
CA SER A 51 -17.12 -15.97 -20.19
C SER A 51 -15.93 -15.04 -19.90
N GLY A 52 -15.54 -14.85 -18.63
CA GLY A 52 -14.45 -13.95 -18.24
C GLY A 52 -14.79 -12.46 -18.23
N LEU A 53 -16.04 -12.09 -18.53
CA LEU A 53 -16.48 -10.70 -18.65
C LEU A 53 -16.41 -9.95 -17.31
N TYR A 54 -16.73 -10.60 -16.18
CA TYR A 54 -16.63 -9.95 -14.87
C TYR A 54 -15.18 -9.70 -14.48
N SER A 55 -14.31 -10.69 -14.70
CA SER A 55 -12.88 -10.56 -14.44
C SER A 55 -12.28 -9.42 -15.27
N GLN A 56 -12.71 -9.26 -16.52
CA GLN A 56 -12.28 -8.16 -17.38
C GLN A 56 -12.81 -6.80 -16.89
N ALA A 57 -14.09 -6.68 -16.57
CA ALA A 57 -14.69 -5.45 -16.06
C ALA A 57 -14.03 -5.02 -14.74
N LEU A 58 -13.85 -5.96 -13.80
CA LEU A 58 -13.20 -5.71 -12.52
C LEU A 58 -11.74 -5.26 -12.68
N SER A 59 -10.99 -5.89 -13.60
CA SER A 59 -9.62 -5.50 -13.92
C SER A 59 -9.55 -4.08 -14.51
N ALA A 60 -10.44 -3.75 -15.45
CA ALA A 60 -10.54 -2.42 -16.04
C ALA A 60 -10.89 -1.35 -14.99
N MET A 61 -11.82 -1.67 -14.09
CA MET A 61 -12.18 -0.81 -12.96
C MET A 61 -10.97 -0.57 -12.05
N TYR A 62 -10.27 -1.61 -11.61
CA TYR A 62 -9.07 -1.45 -10.78
C TYR A 62 -8.00 -0.59 -11.46
N GLY A 63 -7.73 -0.80 -12.76
CA GLY A 63 -6.80 0.03 -13.51
C GLY A 63 -7.22 1.51 -13.53
N SER A 64 -8.51 1.79 -13.70
CA SER A 64 -9.06 3.14 -13.66
C SER A 64 -8.92 3.78 -12.28
N LEU A 65 -9.31 3.07 -11.20
CA LEU A 65 -9.19 3.56 -9.83
C LEU A 65 -7.74 3.88 -9.46
N VAL A 66 -6.80 2.98 -9.76
CA VAL A 66 -5.37 3.19 -9.50
C VAL A 66 -4.84 4.39 -10.30
N THR A 67 -5.21 4.52 -11.57
CA THR A 67 -4.78 5.66 -12.40
C THR A 67 -5.29 6.99 -11.82
N GLN A 68 -6.55 7.06 -11.42
CA GLN A 68 -7.14 8.30 -10.92
C GLN A 68 -6.63 8.70 -9.53
N SER A 69 -6.16 7.74 -8.71
CA SER A 69 -5.54 8.03 -7.41
C SER A 69 -4.27 8.90 -7.49
N THR A 70 -3.66 9.01 -8.68
CA THR A 70 -2.55 9.95 -8.92
C THR A 70 -2.98 11.41 -8.96
N LYS A 71 -4.28 11.68 -9.17
CA LYS A 71 -4.85 13.01 -9.40
C LYS A 71 -5.82 13.43 -8.30
N THR A 72 -6.65 12.51 -7.82
CA THR A 72 -7.74 12.82 -6.89
C THR A 72 -7.70 11.92 -5.65
N LYS A 73 -8.39 12.34 -4.59
CA LYS A 73 -8.59 11.55 -3.35
C LYS A 73 -9.81 10.67 -3.38
N PHE A 74 -10.72 10.93 -4.30
CA PHE A 74 -11.93 10.18 -4.50
C PHE A 74 -12.13 9.99 -5.99
N TYR A 75 -12.57 8.80 -6.37
CA TYR A 75 -13.05 8.55 -7.72
C TYR A 75 -14.01 7.37 -7.68
N LYS A 76 -15.15 7.52 -8.34
CA LYS A 76 -16.17 6.49 -8.54
C LYS A 76 -16.34 6.28 -10.03
N THR A 77 -16.42 5.02 -10.44
CA THR A 77 -16.57 4.64 -11.84
C THR A 77 -17.42 3.40 -11.97
N THR A 78 -17.97 3.21 -13.16
CA THR A 78 -18.78 2.05 -13.52
C THR A 78 -18.19 1.42 -14.77
N THR A 79 -18.05 0.11 -14.75
CA THR A 79 -17.49 -0.70 -15.86
C THR A 79 -18.40 -1.88 -16.14
N GLY A 80 -18.30 -2.46 -17.34
CA GLY A 80 -19.20 -3.51 -17.80
C GLY A 80 -20.07 -3.03 -18.96
N THR A 81 -20.62 -3.98 -19.71
CA THR A 81 -21.34 -3.70 -20.97
C THR A 81 -22.83 -4.02 -20.88
N THR A 82 -23.24 -4.82 -19.89
CA THR A 82 -24.63 -5.24 -19.69
C THR A 82 -25.02 -5.04 -18.24
N SER A 83 -26.31 -4.89 -17.96
CA SER A 83 -26.84 -4.72 -16.59
C SER A 83 -26.40 -5.83 -15.62
N GLN A 84 -26.13 -7.03 -16.11
CA GLN A 84 -25.65 -8.16 -15.31
C GLN A 84 -24.13 -8.07 -15.05
N THR A 85 -23.34 -7.51 -15.98
CA THR A 85 -21.87 -7.41 -15.85
C THR A 85 -21.39 -6.06 -15.32
N THR A 86 -22.32 -5.14 -15.07
CA THR A 86 -22.01 -3.80 -14.55
C THR A 86 -21.49 -3.88 -13.13
N ILE A 87 -20.29 -3.34 -12.92
CA ILE A 87 -19.63 -3.17 -11.63
C ILE A 87 -19.43 -1.68 -11.41
N THR A 88 -19.96 -1.17 -10.29
CA THR A 88 -19.62 0.15 -9.79
C THR A 88 -18.55 -0.01 -8.72
N GLY A 89 -17.50 0.78 -8.79
CA GLY A 89 -16.48 0.81 -7.76
C GLY A 89 -15.91 2.18 -7.54
N LEU A 90 -15.32 2.35 -6.37
CA LEU A 90 -14.72 3.59 -5.94
C LEU A 90 -13.47 3.32 -5.11
N PHE A 91 -12.58 4.30 -5.11
CA PHE A 91 -11.61 4.45 -4.03
C PHE A 91 -11.84 5.78 -3.32
N GLN A 92 -11.43 5.82 -2.06
CA GLN A 92 -11.31 7.06 -1.30
C GLN A 92 -10.05 6.97 -0.44
N CYS A 93 -9.17 7.96 -0.58
CA CYS A 93 -8.03 8.19 0.29
C CYS A 93 -8.43 9.10 1.45
N ARG A 94 -7.67 9.02 2.54
CA ARG A 94 -7.74 9.97 3.65
C ARG A 94 -7.33 11.36 3.15
N GLY A 95 -8.07 12.38 3.55
CA GLY A 95 -7.97 13.72 2.95
C GLY A 95 -6.63 14.43 3.18
N ASP A 96 -5.87 14.04 4.20
CA ASP A 96 -4.55 14.57 4.56
C ASP A 96 -3.39 13.95 3.76
N LEU A 97 -3.62 12.88 2.99
CA LEU A 97 -2.56 12.21 2.24
C LEU A 97 -2.12 13.01 1.01
N SER A 98 -0.84 12.93 0.65
CA SER A 98 -0.36 13.39 -0.66
C SER A 98 -0.92 12.50 -1.79
N ASN A 99 -0.94 12.96 -3.05
CA ASN A 99 -1.39 12.11 -4.18
C ASN A 99 -0.48 10.89 -4.37
N ASN A 100 0.80 11.03 -4.07
CA ASN A 100 1.74 9.92 -4.07
C ASN A 100 1.38 8.87 -3.02
N ASP A 101 1.10 9.27 -1.78
CA ASP A 101 0.71 8.34 -0.72
C ASP A 101 -0.67 7.72 -0.98
N CYS A 102 -1.59 8.50 -1.54
CA CYS A 102 -2.88 8.00 -1.99
C CYS A 102 -2.72 6.91 -3.06
N TYR A 103 -1.90 7.15 -4.09
CA TYR A 103 -1.56 6.15 -5.10
C TYR A 103 -0.90 4.90 -4.50
N ASN A 104 0.07 5.07 -3.60
CA ASN A 104 0.75 3.96 -2.92
C ASN A 104 -0.19 3.15 -2.02
N CYS A 105 -1.24 3.77 -1.49
CA CYS A 105 -2.29 3.09 -0.74
C CYS A 105 -3.24 2.34 -1.69
N VAL A 106 -3.78 3.03 -2.71
CA VAL A 106 -4.81 2.50 -3.62
C VAL A 106 -4.27 1.36 -4.50
N SER A 107 -3.01 1.45 -4.95
CA SER A 107 -2.36 0.39 -5.75
C SER A 107 -2.26 -0.96 -5.04
N ARG A 108 -2.39 -1.00 -3.72
CA ARG A 108 -2.41 -2.25 -2.93
C ARG A 108 -3.78 -2.92 -2.91
N LEU A 109 -4.85 -2.14 -3.05
CA LEU A 109 -6.22 -2.59 -2.84
C LEU A 109 -6.66 -3.71 -3.80
N PRO A 110 -6.31 -3.73 -5.11
CA PRO A 110 -6.71 -4.83 -6.01
C PRO A 110 -6.18 -6.19 -5.53
N VAL A 111 -4.89 -6.26 -5.21
CA VAL A 111 -4.25 -7.50 -4.73
C VAL A 111 -4.81 -7.92 -3.38
N LEU A 112 -4.98 -6.96 -2.46
CA LEU A 112 -5.56 -7.23 -1.14
C LEU A 112 -7.01 -7.70 -1.24
N SER A 113 -7.82 -7.08 -2.10
CA SER A 113 -9.20 -7.46 -2.32
C SER A 113 -9.31 -8.90 -2.81
N GLY A 114 -8.53 -9.27 -3.83
CA GLY A 114 -8.46 -10.65 -4.31
C GLY A 114 -7.99 -11.63 -3.23
N LYS A 115 -6.97 -11.28 -2.44
CA LYS A 115 -6.45 -12.14 -1.36
C LYS A 115 -7.45 -12.31 -0.20
N LEU A 116 -8.17 -11.25 0.15
CA LEU A 116 -9.01 -11.20 1.35
C LEU A 116 -10.47 -11.60 1.11
N CYS A 117 -10.97 -11.40 -0.10
CA CYS A 117 -12.36 -11.66 -0.48
C CYS A 117 -12.49 -12.70 -1.61
N GLY A 118 -11.44 -12.98 -2.38
CA GLY A 118 -11.57 -13.82 -3.57
C GLY A 118 -12.38 -13.12 -4.67
N LYS A 119 -13.10 -13.89 -5.48
CA LYS A 119 -13.93 -13.39 -6.58
C LYS A 119 -15.39 -13.22 -6.13
N THR A 120 -15.67 -12.21 -5.31
CA THR A 120 -17.02 -11.92 -4.79
C THR A 120 -17.70 -10.79 -5.54
N ILE A 121 -19.03 -10.81 -5.60
CA ILE A 121 -19.82 -9.80 -6.34
C ILE A 121 -19.78 -8.40 -5.72
N ALA A 122 -19.38 -8.32 -4.46
CA ALA A 122 -19.08 -7.05 -3.81
C ALA A 122 -17.94 -7.27 -2.81
N ALA A 123 -17.10 -6.24 -2.64
CA ALA A 123 -16.11 -6.21 -1.59
C ALA A 123 -15.77 -4.79 -1.16
N ARG A 124 -15.47 -4.66 0.13
CA ARG A 124 -14.88 -3.49 0.77
C ARG A 124 -13.58 -3.88 1.44
N VAL A 125 -12.52 -3.13 1.19
CA VAL A 125 -11.24 -3.27 1.90
C VAL A 125 -10.81 -1.90 2.40
N GLN A 126 -10.74 -1.74 3.71
CA GLN A 126 -10.34 -0.50 4.37
C GLN A 126 -8.92 -0.63 4.91
N LEU A 127 -8.02 0.19 4.38
CA LEU A 127 -6.72 0.48 4.97
C LEU A 127 -6.80 1.78 5.79
N SER A 128 -5.80 2.03 6.62
CA SER A 128 -5.72 3.23 7.46
C SER A 128 -5.67 4.55 6.68
N GLY A 129 -5.25 4.51 5.41
CA GLY A 129 -5.17 5.69 4.55
C GLY A 129 -6.06 5.68 3.31
N CYS A 130 -6.69 4.55 2.96
CA CYS A 130 -7.60 4.49 1.81
C CYS A 130 -8.52 3.29 1.90
N TYR A 131 -9.62 3.30 1.15
CA TYR A 131 -10.43 2.11 0.94
C TYR A 131 -10.87 1.94 -0.51
N LEU A 132 -11.20 0.70 -0.82
CA LEU A 132 -11.87 0.26 -2.04
C LEU A 132 -13.25 -0.24 -1.65
N LEU A 133 -14.25 0.12 -2.43
CA LEU A 133 -15.56 -0.52 -2.44
C LEU A 133 -15.92 -0.81 -3.90
N TYR A 134 -16.34 -2.03 -4.20
CA TYR A 134 -16.97 -2.35 -5.47
C TYR A 134 -18.18 -3.26 -5.25
N GLU A 135 -19.18 -3.10 -6.11
CA GLU A 135 -20.46 -3.79 -6.05
C GLU A 135 -20.99 -4.00 -7.48
N ILE A 136 -21.60 -5.15 -7.75
CA ILE A 136 -22.38 -5.33 -8.98
C ILE A 136 -23.68 -4.53 -8.95
N ALA A 137 -24.21 -4.22 -10.12
CA ALA A 137 -25.56 -3.66 -10.23
C ALA A 137 -26.61 -4.56 -9.54
N GLY A 138 -27.52 -3.95 -8.79
CA GLY A 138 -28.56 -4.65 -8.03
C GLY A 138 -28.09 -5.25 -6.70
N PHE A 139 -26.85 -5.00 -6.27
CA PHE A 139 -26.42 -5.34 -4.92
C PHE A 139 -27.23 -4.59 -3.85
N ALA A 140 -27.45 -5.24 -2.72
CA ALA A 140 -28.31 -4.75 -1.65
C ALA A 140 -27.83 -3.39 -1.14
N GLN A 141 -28.71 -2.40 -1.13
CA GLN A 141 -28.42 -1.07 -0.61
C GLN A 141 -28.38 -1.12 0.92
N ILE A 142 -27.29 -0.60 1.49
CA ILE A 142 -27.11 -0.47 2.93
C ILE A 142 -27.23 1.02 3.29
N SER A 143 -27.85 1.32 4.42
CA SER A 143 -27.93 2.70 4.91
C SER A 143 -26.53 3.31 5.02
N GLY A 144 -26.38 4.57 4.60
CA GLY A 144 -25.13 5.31 4.77
C GLY A 144 -24.67 5.43 6.23
N MET A 145 -25.63 5.32 7.16
CA MET A 145 -25.44 5.40 8.61
C MET A 145 -25.15 4.04 9.27
N GLU A 146 -25.17 2.95 8.52
CA GLU A 146 -24.91 1.62 9.07
C GLU A 146 -23.47 1.55 9.58
N MET A 147 -23.28 1.10 10.83
CA MET A 147 -21.95 0.90 11.38
C MET A 147 -21.34 -0.37 10.81
N LEU A 148 -20.25 -0.21 10.06
CA LEU A 148 -19.54 -1.34 9.46
C LEU A 148 -18.44 -1.89 10.36
N PHE A 149 -17.76 -1.01 11.10
CA PHE A 149 -16.64 -1.41 11.93
C PHE A 149 -16.34 -0.38 13.03
N LYS A 150 -15.74 -0.85 14.12
CA LYS A 150 -15.20 0.01 15.17
C LYS A 150 -13.86 -0.51 15.70
N THR A 151 -13.05 0.39 16.23
CA THR A 151 -11.89 0.05 17.05
C THR A 151 -11.83 1.01 18.22
N CYS A 152 -11.76 0.49 19.44
CA CYS A 152 -11.52 1.28 20.64
C CYS A 152 -10.11 0.98 21.17
N GLY A 153 -9.45 2.01 21.72
CA GLY A 153 -8.21 1.85 22.48
C GLY A 153 -8.41 0.99 23.73
N LYS A 154 -7.31 0.37 24.19
CA LYS A 154 -7.33 -0.48 25.39
C LYS A 154 -7.34 0.32 26.69
N ASN A 155 -6.80 1.54 26.64
CA ASN A 155 -6.64 2.38 27.82
C ASN A 155 -7.89 3.22 28.01
N ASN A 156 -8.54 3.06 29.16
CA ASN A 156 -9.64 3.90 29.57
C ASN A 156 -9.12 5.11 30.34
N VAL A 157 -9.74 6.26 30.12
CA VAL A 157 -9.36 7.53 30.72
C VAL A 157 -10.63 8.18 31.28
N ALA A 158 -11.16 7.60 32.35
CA ALA A 158 -12.36 8.11 33.02
C ALA A 158 -11.99 9.18 34.05
N GLY A 159 -12.82 10.23 34.17
CA GLY A 159 -12.77 11.17 35.30
C GLY A 159 -11.66 12.22 35.27
N THR A 160 -10.97 12.40 34.13
CA THR A 160 -9.88 13.41 33.97
C THR A 160 -10.29 14.62 33.13
N GLY A 161 -11.61 14.83 32.94
CA GLY A 161 -12.15 15.79 31.98
C GLY A 161 -11.95 15.36 30.51
N PHE A 162 -11.51 14.12 30.28
CA PHE A 162 -11.28 13.59 28.94
C PHE A 162 -12.57 13.55 28.13
N GLU A 163 -13.68 13.08 28.70
CA GLU A 163 -14.95 12.97 27.97
C GLU A 163 -15.43 14.35 27.48
N GLU A 164 -15.35 15.38 28.32
CA GLU A 164 -15.70 16.75 27.96
C GLU A 164 -14.83 17.33 26.84
N ARG A 165 -13.50 17.13 26.93
CA ARG A 165 -12.57 17.56 25.88
C ARG A 165 -12.84 16.84 24.56
N ARG A 166 -13.12 15.54 24.62
CA ARG A 166 -13.44 14.74 23.44
C ARG A 166 -14.74 15.21 22.78
N ASP A 167 -15.80 15.39 23.57
CA ASP A 167 -17.11 15.80 23.06
C ASP A 167 -17.05 17.22 22.48
N THR A 168 -16.24 18.10 23.06
CA THR A 168 -15.95 19.42 22.48
C THR A 168 -15.18 19.30 21.16
N ALA A 169 -14.14 18.47 21.12
CA ALA A 169 -13.38 18.20 19.90
C ALA A 169 -14.26 17.63 18.78
N PHE A 170 -15.22 16.77 19.13
CA PHE A 170 -16.23 16.24 18.22
C PHE A 170 -17.12 17.33 17.62
N GLY A 171 -17.59 18.27 18.44
CA GLY A 171 -18.36 19.42 17.96
C GLY A 171 -17.57 20.29 16.97
N VAL A 172 -16.30 20.58 17.28
CA VAL A 172 -15.41 21.33 16.37
C VAL A 172 -15.21 20.57 15.05
N MET A 173 -14.96 19.27 15.12
CA MET A 173 -14.76 18.41 13.95
C MET A 173 -16.01 18.35 13.07
N GLN A 174 -17.21 18.17 13.65
CA GLN A 174 -18.44 18.07 12.88
C GLN A 174 -18.67 19.30 11.99
N ASN A 175 -18.47 20.50 12.55
CA ASN A 175 -18.57 21.75 11.78
C ASN A 175 -17.47 21.85 10.71
N GLY A 176 -16.24 21.47 11.08
CA GLY A 176 -15.10 21.49 10.18
C GLY A 176 -15.25 20.55 8.99
N VAL A 177 -15.86 19.38 9.14
CA VAL A 177 -16.07 18.43 8.03
C VAL A 177 -16.97 19.02 6.96
N VAL A 178 -18.03 19.73 7.33
CA VAL A 178 -18.93 20.39 6.38
C VAL A 178 -18.21 21.51 5.65
N SER A 179 -17.51 22.39 6.36
CA SER A 179 -16.74 23.49 5.75
C SER A 179 -15.54 23.00 4.92
N GLY A 180 -14.99 21.83 5.27
CA GLY A 180 -13.89 21.17 4.57
C GLY A 180 -14.34 20.27 3.43
N HIS A 181 -15.62 20.34 3.01
CA HIS A 181 -16.21 19.54 1.94
C HIS A 181 -15.95 18.03 2.10
N GLY A 182 -16.18 17.52 3.32
CA GLY A 182 -16.16 16.10 3.62
C GLY A 182 -14.88 15.56 4.27
N PHE A 183 -13.87 16.38 4.55
CA PHE A 183 -12.74 15.96 5.40
C PHE A 183 -12.30 17.08 6.35
N TYR A 184 -12.05 16.72 7.61
CA TYR A 184 -11.46 17.65 8.57
C TYR A 184 -10.69 16.90 9.65
N ALA A 185 -9.51 17.41 9.99
CA ALA A 185 -8.69 16.93 11.09
C ALA A 185 -8.20 18.11 11.92
N THR A 186 -8.30 18.00 13.24
CA THR A 186 -7.88 19.07 14.15
C THR A 186 -7.45 18.51 15.49
N THR A 187 -6.91 19.38 16.32
CA THR A 187 -6.62 19.09 17.72
C THR A 187 -7.36 20.11 18.59
N TYR A 188 -8.07 19.60 19.59
CA TYR A 188 -8.64 20.41 20.65
C TYR A 188 -7.98 20.00 21.97
N GLU A 189 -7.19 20.90 22.55
CA GLU A 189 -6.34 20.64 23.70
C GLU A 189 -5.46 19.39 23.53
N SER A 190 -5.79 18.31 24.24
CA SER A 190 -5.07 17.04 24.27
C SER A 190 -5.75 15.94 23.44
N VAL A 191 -6.78 16.28 22.65
CA VAL A 191 -7.53 15.34 21.81
C VAL A 191 -7.32 15.69 20.34
N TYR A 192 -6.71 14.76 19.61
CA TYR A 192 -6.70 14.79 18.15
C TYR A 192 -7.98 14.12 17.62
N VAL A 193 -8.61 14.72 16.62
CA VAL A 193 -9.81 14.21 15.96
C VAL A 193 -9.71 14.35 14.45
N LEU A 194 -10.32 13.42 13.73
CA LEU A 194 -10.54 13.52 12.29
C LEU A 194 -11.90 12.93 11.92
N GLY A 195 -12.54 13.53 10.93
CA GLY A 195 -13.80 13.07 10.36
C GLY A 195 -13.73 13.12 8.85
N GLN A 196 -14.37 12.15 8.19
CA GLN A 196 -14.41 12.10 6.74
C GLN A 196 -15.69 11.46 6.21
N CYS A 197 -16.31 12.08 5.21
CA CYS A 197 -17.40 11.54 4.41
C CYS A 197 -16.89 10.93 3.09
N GLU A 198 -17.66 10.02 2.50
CA GLU A 198 -17.43 9.56 1.13
C GLU A 198 -17.62 10.74 0.17
N GLY A 199 -16.75 10.86 -0.84
CA GLY A 199 -16.65 12.06 -1.67
C GLY A 199 -17.84 12.38 -2.57
N ASP A 200 -18.87 11.52 -2.63
CA ASP A 200 -20.13 11.79 -3.34
C ASP A 200 -21.32 12.06 -2.41
N VAL A 201 -21.06 12.21 -1.11
CA VAL A 201 -22.08 12.56 -0.12
C VAL A 201 -22.21 14.08 -0.03
N GLY A 202 -23.43 14.60 -0.16
CA GLY A 202 -23.69 16.04 -0.02
C GLY A 202 -23.54 16.54 1.43
N ASP A 203 -23.31 17.84 1.59
CA ASP A 203 -22.97 18.46 2.88
C ASP A 203 -23.96 18.14 4.02
N SER A 204 -25.26 18.15 3.72
CA SER A 204 -26.31 17.81 4.70
C SER A 204 -26.23 16.36 5.18
N ASP A 205 -26.11 15.42 4.24
CA ASP A 205 -26.00 13.99 4.54
C ASP A 205 -24.67 13.67 5.23
N CYS A 206 -23.61 14.39 4.86
CA CYS A 206 -22.31 14.29 5.49
C CYS A 206 -22.38 14.72 6.97
N SER A 207 -23.01 15.87 7.26
CA SER A 207 -23.23 16.32 8.64
C SER A 207 -24.02 15.30 9.46
N GLY A 208 -25.09 14.74 8.87
CA GLY A 208 -25.88 13.67 9.49
C GLY A 208 -25.05 12.41 9.76
N CYS A 209 -24.20 12.01 8.83
CA CYS A 209 -23.34 10.83 8.97
C CYS A 209 -22.30 11.00 10.07
N ILE A 210 -21.62 12.14 10.10
CA ILE A 210 -20.64 12.44 11.16
C ILE A 210 -21.34 12.46 12.52
N LYS A 211 -22.51 13.12 12.64
CA LYS A 211 -23.27 13.15 13.89
C LYS A 211 -23.60 11.73 14.38
N ASN A 212 -24.08 10.85 13.50
CA ASN A 212 -24.38 9.48 13.88
C ASN A 212 -23.12 8.68 14.29
N ALA A 213 -22.00 8.93 13.62
CA ALA A 213 -20.72 8.32 13.99
C ALA A 213 -20.25 8.79 15.38
N LEU A 214 -20.46 10.06 15.72
CA LEU A 214 -20.13 10.63 17.04
C LEU A 214 -20.96 9.99 18.15
N GLU A 215 -22.27 9.89 17.98
CA GLU A 215 -23.19 9.23 18.92
C GLU A 215 -22.75 7.77 19.16
N LYS A 216 -22.41 7.07 18.07
CA LYS A 216 -21.86 5.71 18.13
C LYS A 216 -20.50 5.64 18.84
N ALA A 217 -19.61 6.62 18.66
CA ALA A 217 -18.33 6.64 19.39
C ALA A 217 -18.53 6.79 20.90
N GLN A 218 -19.50 7.61 21.32
CA GLN A 218 -19.81 7.81 22.74
C GLN A 218 -20.35 6.53 23.38
N VAL A 219 -21.23 5.79 22.69
CA VAL A 219 -21.77 4.52 23.19
C VAL A 219 -20.73 3.41 23.15
N GLU A 220 -20.02 3.26 22.05
CA GLU A 220 -19.18 2.08 21.80
C GLU A 220 -17.77 2.19 22.36
N CYS A 221 -17.23 3.41 22.49
CA CYS A 221 -15.86 3.69 22.91
C CYS A 221 -15.81 4.80 24.00
N GLY A 222 -16.90 5.04 24.73
CA GLY A 222 -17.07 6.22 25.59
C GLY A 222 -15.98 6.50 26.63
N SER A 223 -15.36 5.48 27.23
CA SER A 223 -14.29 5.66 28.22
C SER A 223 -12.89 5.48 27.63
N SER A 224 -12.79 5.08 26.35
CA SER A 224 -11.53 4.75 25.70
C SER A 224 -10.78 6.01 25.28
N SER A 225 -9.48 6.04 25.53
CA SER A 225 -8.56 7.13 25.12
C SER A 225 -8.43 7.32 23.61
N SER A 226 -8.87 6.36 22.80
CA SER A 226 -8.88 6.48 21.35
C SER A 226 -10.00 5.67 20.74
N GLY A 227 -10.48 6.06 19.57
CA GLY A 227 -11.48 5.28 18.85
C GLY A 227 -11.53 5.62 17.38
N GLN A 228 -11.92 4.65 16.57
CA GLN A 228 -12.27 4.84 15.17
C GLN A 228 -13.62 4.17 14.92
N ILE A 229 -14.58 4.91 14.38
CA ILE A 229 -15.92 4.43 14.03
C ILE A 229 -16.11 4.59 12.53
N TYR A 230 -16.39 3.49 11.84
CA TYR A 230 -16.61 3.46 10.39
C TYR A 230 -18.07 3.14 10.12
N LEU A 231 -18.78 4.12 9.55
CA LEU A 231 -20.08 3.90 8.93
C LEU A 231 -19.89 3.61 7.44
N HIS A 232 -20.99 3.29 6.76
CA HIS A 232 -20.94 2.98 5.33
C HIS A 232 -20.43 4.17 4.49
N LYS A 233 -20.88 5.39 4.83
CA LYS A 233 -20.59 6.63 4.07
C LYS A 233 -19.71 7.66 4.78
N CYS A 234 -19.26 7.40 6.01
CA CYS A 234 -18.31 8.27 6.69
C CYS A 234 -17.54 7.52 7.79
N PHE A 235 -16.48 8.12 8.31
CA PHE A 235 -15.82 7.63 9.51
C PHE A 235 -15.30 8.79 10.36
N ILE A 236 -15.08 8.50 11.63
CA ILE A 236 -14.42 9.41 12.58
C ILE A 236 -13.30 8.66 13.30
N GLY A 237 -12.28 9.40 13.71
CA GLY A 237 -11.18 8.92 14.52
C GLY A 237 -10.83 9.94 15.60
N TYR A 238 -10.48 9.47 16.79
CA TYR A 238 -9.95 10.32 17.85
C TYR A 238 -8.87 9.62 18.66
N LYS A 239 -7.98 10.42 19.24
CA LYS A 239 -6.95 9.94 20.15
C LYS A 239 -6.56 11.01 21.14
N TYR A 240 -6.56 10.62 22.41
CA TYR A 240 -6.13 11.42 23.54
C TYR A 240 -4.63 11.27 23.78
N TYR A 241 -3.99 12.39 24.08
CA TYR A 241 -2.58 12.48 24.39
C TYR A 241 -2.42 13.23 25.72
N PRO A 242 -2.23 12.52 26.85
CA PRO A 242 -2.12 13.16 28.17
C PRO A 242 -1.05 14.24 28.27
N ASN A 243 0.01 14.14 27.45
CA ASN A 243 1.13 15.07 27.41
C ASN A 243 1.07 16.05 26.22
N GLY A 244 -0.12 16.22 25.64
CA GLY A 244 -0.34 17.02 24.44
C GLY A 244 -0.07 16.26 23.13
N VAL A 245 -0.75 16.68 22.07
CA VAL A 245 -0.63 16.04 20.75
C VAL A 245 0.75 16.34 20.15
N PRO A 246 1.52 15.31 19.71
CA PRO A 246 2.82 15.52 19.08
C PRO A 246 2.70 16.42 17.85
N LYS A 247 3.48 17.51 17.81
CA LYS A 247 3.55 18.38 16.63
C LYS A 247 4.40 17.69 15.55
N GLY A 248 3.79 17.32 14.44
CA GLY A 248 4.51 16.83 13.26
C GLY A 248 5.35 17.94 12.60
N PRO A 249 6.27 17.62 11.68
CA PRO A 249 7.12 18.59 10.99
C PRO A 249 6.40 19.54 10.01
N SER A 250 5.07 19.55 9.96
CA SER A 250 4.31 20.39 9.02
C SER A 250 2.88 20.65 9.53
N SER A 251 2.73 21.51 10.52
CA SER A 251 1.44 22.15 10.81
C SER A 251 1.68 23.64 11.04
N PRO A 252 1.11 24.53 10.20
CA PRO A 252 1.08 25.95 10.50
C PRO A 252 0.20 26.16 11.73
N SER A 253 0.77 26.70 12.79
CA SER A 253 0.01 27.09 13.98
C SER A 253 -0.84 28.31 13.69
N SER A 254 -2.15 28.15 13.56
CA SER A 254 -3.11 29.24 13.82
C SER A 254 -3.32 29.34 15.33
N SER A 255 -2.39 30.00 16.02
CA SER A 255 -2.58 30.41 17.41
C SER A 255 -3.40 31.70 17.45
N SER A 256 -4.71 31.58 17.61
CA SER A 256 -5.57 32.67 18.08
C SER A 256 -5.40 32.80 19.60
N GLY A 257 -4.38 33.58 20.01
CA GLY A 257 -4.22 34.04 21.38
C GLY A 257 -4.89 35.40 21.55
N SER A 258 -5.99 35.44 22.29
CA SER A 258 -6.61 36.67 22.77
C SER A 258 -5.92 37.14 24.03
N SER A 259 -5.35 38.35 24.02
CA SER A 259 -5.07 39.13 25.23
C SER A 259 -4.95 40.61 24.87
N GLY A 260 -5.67 41.43 25.61
CA GLY A 260 -5.94 42.83 25.29
C GLY A 260 -4.82 43.83 25.55
N SER A 261 -5.06 44.99 24.94
CA SER A 261 -4.73 46.36 25.36
C SER A 261 -3.26 46.83 25.46
N SER A 262 -3.00 47.82 24.59
CA SER A 262 -2.30 49.09 24.87
C SER A 262 -0.86 49.27 24.36
N SER A 263 -0.79 50.15 23.35
CA SER A 263 0.17 51.26 23.20
C SER A 263 1.55 51.02 22.58
N SER A 264 1.69 51.62 21.39
CA SER A 264 2.85 52.35 20.83
C SER A 264 4.20 51.64 20.71
N SER A 265 4.63 51.44 19.46
CA SER A 265 6.04 51.64 19.08
C SER A 265 6.17 51.94 17.58
N GLU A 266 6.66 53.14 17.25
CA GLU A 266 7.55 53.30 16.10
C GLU A 266 8.98 53.07 16.58
N ILE A 267 9.77 52.31 15.82
CA ILE A 267 11.11 52.64 15.28
C ILE A 267 11.83 51.35 14.84
N LYS A 268 11.99 51.26 13.52
CA LYS A 268 13.12 50.78 12.68
C LYS A 268 14.01 49.60 13.10
N ASN A 269 13.98 48.60 12.21
CA ASN A 269 15.09 47.94 11.51
C ASN A 269 16.33 47.45 12.30
N LYS A 270 16.57 46.14 12.27
CA LYS A 270 17.92 45.61 12.01
C LYS A 270 17.91 44.18 11.42
N ILE A 271 18.40 44.09 10.20
CA ILE A 271 18.85 42.87 9.53
C ILE A 271 19.94 42.21 10.40
N LYS A 272 19.79 40.92 10.69
CA LYS A 272 20.92 40.03 11.00
C LYS A 272 20.69 38.67 10.36
N ARG A 273 21.42 38.44 9.26
CA ARG A 273 21.73 37.11 8.74
C ARG A 273 22.56 36.39 9.81
N ASN A 274 22.20 35.15 10.13
CA ASN A 274 23.17 34.17 10.58
C ASN A 274 22.83 32.85 9.93
N GLY A 275 23.58 32.53 8.87
CA GLY A 275 23.66 31.18 8.35
C GLY A 275 24.41 30.31 9.34
N THR A 276 23.95 29.07 9.49
CA THR A 276 24.79 28.00 10.00
C THR A 276 24.39 26.76 9.23
N GLY A 277 25.28 26.38 8.30
CA GLY A 277 25.11 25.23 7.44
C GLY A 277 25.36 23.93 8.19
N THR A 278 24.62 22.91 7.79
CA THR A 278 24.95 21.49 8.02
C THR A 278 24.71 20.70 6.74
N THR A 279 25.26 21.19 5.63
CA THR A 279 25.55 20.35 4.46
C THR A 279 26.86 19.62 4.74
N GLY A 280 26.79 18.34 5.12
CA GLY A 280 28.03 17.58 5.28
C GLY A 280 27.98 16.25 6.02
N LYS A 281 26.88 15.46 5.98
CA LYS A 281 26.92 14.03 6.43
C LYS A 281 26.04 13.05 5.64
N THR A 282 25.57 13.39 4.44
CA THR A 282 24.70 12.49 3.63
C THR A 282 25.22 12.27 2.20
N VAL A 283 26.53 12.34 1.98
CA VAL A 283 27.16 12.02 0.68
C VAL A 283 28.16 10.84 0.80
N ALA A 284 28.45 10.35 2.00
CA ALA A 284 29.41 9.25 2.20
C ALA A 284 28.86 7.84 1.88
N ILE A 285 27.53 7.66 1.74
CA ILE A 285 26.93 6.32 1.59
C ILE A 285 26.57 6.00 0.12
N ILE A 286 26.41 7.00 -0.75
CA ILE A 286 25.90 6.79 -2.13
C ILE A 286 27.02 6.61 -3.17
N VAL A 287 28.29 6.84 -2.81
CA VAL A 287 29.43 6.67 -3.74
C VAL A 287 30.15 5.32 -3.58
N GLY A 288 29.86 4.55 -2.52
CA GLY A 288 30.48 3.23 -2.30
C GLY A 288 29.81 2.07 -3.05
N GLY A 289 28.51 2.19 -3.39
CA GLY A 289 27.75 1.10 -4.01
C GLY A 289 27.96 0.94 -5.52
N THR A 290 28.27 2.01 -6.23
CA THR A 290 28.44 1.99 -7.70
C THR A 290 29.85 1.55 -8.13
N ALA A 291 30.88 1.85 -7.33
CA ALA A 291 32.23 1.36 -7.56
C ALA A 291 32.36 -0.17 -7.39
N GLY A 292 31.62 -0.74 -6.43
CA GLY A 292 31.60 -2.18 -6.18
C GLY A 292 31.00 -2.97 -7.34
N LEU A 293 29.87 -2.54 -7.90
CA LEU A 293 29.27 -3.16 -9.08
C LEU A 293 30.15 -3.02 -10.32
N GLY A 294 30.76 -1.86 -10.52
CA GLY A 294 31.68 -1.61 -11.64
C GLY A 294 32.91 -2.53 -11.60
N PHE A 295 33.54 -2.67 -10.43
CA PHE A 295 34.69 -3.55 -10.25
C PHE A 295 34.34 -5.03 -10.46
N LEU A 296 33.16 -5.46 -10.01
CA LEU A 296 32.69 -6.84 -10.17
C LEU A 296 32.42 -7.18 -11.66
N ILE A 297 31.80 -6.26 -12.41
CA ILE A 297 31.58 -6.43 -13.86
C ILE A 297 32.92 -6.47 -14.61
N ILE A 298 33.87 -5.59 -14.28
CA ILE A 298 35.20 -5.58 -14.89
C ILE A 298 35.94 -6.90 -14.59
N CYS A 299 35.86 -7.41 -13.36
CA CYS A 299 36.44 -8.71 -13.00
C CYS A 299 35.81 -9.86 -13.79
N LEU A 300 34.47 -9.88 -13.94
CA LEU A 300 33.77 -10.90 -14.74
C LEU A 300 34.17 -10.86 -16.23
N LEU A 301 34.34 -9.67 -16.80
CA LEU A 301 34.81 -9.50 -18.17
C LEU A 301 36.26 -9.99 -18.34
N PHE A 302 37.13 -9.72 -17.37
CA PHE A 302 38.52 -10.22 -17.37
C PHE A 302 38.58 -11.75 -17.29
N VAL A 303 37.78 -12.37 -16.40
CA VAL A 303 37.68 -13.83 -16.29
C VAL A 303 37.16 -14.44 -17.59
N LYS A 304 36.13 -13.86 -18.21
CA LYS A 304 35.62 -14.31 -19.51
C LYS A 304 36.68 -14.23 -20.62
N ASN A 305 37.53 -13.21 -20.60
CA ASN A 305 38.62 -13.06 -21.58
C ASN A 305 39.77 -14.06 -21.35
N LEU A 306 40.06 -14.40 -20.09
CA LEU A 306 41.02 -15.44 -19.73
C LEU A 306 40.51 -16.84 -20.08
N MET A 307 39.21 -17.09 -19.96
CA MET A 307 38.58 -18.35 -20.38
C MET A 307 38.51 -18.47 -21.91
N ARG A 308 38.35 -17.35 -22.64
CA ARG A 308 38.48 -17.32 -24.11
C ARG A 308 39.89 -17.67 -24.57
N LYS A 309 40.93 -17.13 -23.92
CA LYS A 309 42.34 -17.46 -24.22
C LYS A 309 42.71 -18.93 -23.99
N LYS A 310 41.91 -19.70 -23.25
CA LYS A 310 42.09 -21.15 -23.10
C LYS A 310 41.34 -21.99 -24.15
N TYR A 311 40.45 -21.39 -24.92
CA TYR A 311 39.71 -22.08 -25.99
C TYR A 311 40.37 -21.97 -27.37
N ASP A 312 41.34 -21.06 -27.55
CA ASP A 312 42.09 -20.90 -28.81
C ASP A 312 43.43 -21.66 -28.79
N GLY A 313 43.36 -22.93 -28.40
CA GLY A 313 44.55 -23.76 -28.18
C GLY A 313 44.38 -25.24 -28.50
N VAL A 314 43.38 -25.65 -29.29
CA VAL A 314 43.38 -26.90 -30.06
C VAL A 314 42.47 -26.72 -31.30
N LEU A 315 43.09 -26.63 -32.47
CA LEU A 315 42.49 -26.69 -33.82
C LEU A 315 43.43 -27.65 -34.58
N HIS A 316 43.12 -28.81 -35.17
CA HIS A 316 42.05 -29.33 -36.06
C HIS A 316 42.43 -30.82 -36.38
N PRO A 317 41.83 -31.58 -37.33
CA PRO A 317 40.46 -31.64 -37.85
C PRO A 317 39.92 -33.10 -37.89
N CYS A 318 38.60 -33.32 -37.81
CA CYS A 318 37.94 -34.34 -38.63
C CYS A 318 36.43 -34.21 -38.57
N THR A 319 35.91 -33.97 -39.76
CA THR A 319 34.53 -33.94 -40.20
C THR A 319 33.85 -35.30 -39.98
N TYR A 320 32.52 -35.26 -39.85
CA TYR A 320 31.58 -36.33 -40.20
C TYR A 320 31.42 -37.51 -39.21
N LYS A 321 30.33 -37.45 -38.43
CA LYS A 321 29.35 -38.55 -38.43
C LYS A 321 28.01 -38.08 -37.89
N THR A 322 27.12 -37.77 -38.84
CA THR A 322 25.69 -37.80 -38.60
C THR A 322 25.29 -39.24 -38.26
N THR A 323 24.33 -39.37 -37.34
CA THR A 323 23.28 -40.42 -37.28
C THR A 323 23.25 -41.27 -35.99
N CYS A 324 22.00 -41.41 -35.52
CA CYS A 324 21.45 -42.18 -34.40
C CYS A 324 21.47 -41.47 -33.03
N ILE A 325 20.35 -41.24 -32.35
CA ILE A 325 19.22 -42.16 -32.17
C ILE A 325 17.87 -41.42 -32.29
N ARG A 326 17.32 -41.42 -33.52
CA ARG A 326 15.91 -41.75 -33.74
C ARG A 326 15.95 -43.25 -34.07
N ASN A 327 15.28 -44.04 -33.26
CA ASN A 327 15.05 -45.48 -33.34
C ASN A 327 16.24 -46.41 -33.01
N ILE A 328 16.24 -46.89 -31.76
CA ILE A 328 16.56 -48.30 -31.45
C ILE A 328 15.24 -48.95 -31.02
N ILE A 329 14.44 -49.29 -32.02
CA ILE A 329 13.69 -50.54 -32.19
C ILE A 329 13.65 -50.62 -33.72
N GLU A 330 14.67 -51.17 -34.39
CA GLU A 330 14.70 -52.58 -34.75
C GLU A 330 16.13 -53.03 -35.04
N ASN A 331 16.53 -54.12 -34.43
CA ASN A 331 17.40 -55.18 -34.96
C ASN A 331 17.47 -56.23 -33.83
N LYS A 332 17.28 -57.52 -34.02
CA LYS A 332 17.01 -58.33 -35.20
C LYS A 332 17.02 -59.76 -34.65
N GLU A 333 15.95 -60.50 -34.82
CA GLU A 333 15.95 -61.96 -34.99
C GLU A 333 14.87 -62.17 -36.05
N ASP A 334 15.24 -62.30 -37.33
CA ASP A 334 15.58 -63.57 -37.98
C ASP A 334 14.55 -64.68 -37.68
N GLU A 335 14.00 -65.22 -38.77
CA GLU A 335 13.16 -66.42 -38.87
C GLU A 335 11.72 -66.41 -38.32
N ALA A 336 10.76 -66.14 -39.21
CA ALA A 336 9.56 -66.96 -39.50
C ALA A 336 8.54 -66.09 -40.26
N ASN A 337 8.64 -65.94 -41.58
CA ASN A 337 7.99 -66.83 -42.54
C ASN A 337 6.66 -67.47 -42.04
N LYS A 338 5.58 -67.18 -42.79
CA LYS A 338 4.45 -68.09 -43.10
C LYS A 338 3.24 -68.08 -42.15
N LYS A 339 2.21 -67.26 -42.44
CA LYS A 339 0.86 -67.67 -42.92
C LYS A 339 -0.20 -66.55 -42.78
N ASN A 340 -0.80 -66.20 -43.91
CA ASN A 340 -2.19 -65.72 -44.07
C ASN A 340 -3.19 -66.83 -43.62
N PRO A 341 -4.53 -66.66 -43.59
CA PRO A 341 -5.39 -65.47 -43.54
C PRO A 341 -6.52 -65.59 -42.46
N THR A 342 -7.32 -64.54 -42.32
CA THR A 342 -8.71 -64.56 -41.82
C THR A 342 -9.64 -65.39 -42.73
N PRO A 343 -10.69 -66.03 -42.21
CA PRO A 343 -11.96 -66.12 -42.92
C PRO A 343 -12.98 -65.13 -42.32
N GLU A 344 -13.94 -64.77 -43.15
CA GLU A 344 -15.15 -63.97 -42.86
C GLU A 344 -15.86 -64.36 -41.56
#